data_AF-A0A1C6EWP4-F1
#
_entry.id   AF-A0A1C6EWP4-F1
#
_cell.length_a   1.000
_cell.length_b   1.000
_cell.length_c   1.000
_cell.angle_alpha   90.00
_cell.angle_beta   90.00
_cell.angle_gamma   90.00
#
_symmetry.space_group_name_H-M   'P 1'
#
loop_
_entity.id
_entity.type
_entity.pdbx_description
1 polymer ?
#
loop_
_entity_poly.entity_id
_entity_poly.type
_entity_poly.pdbx_seq_one_letter_code
_entity_poly.pdbx_strand_id
1 'polypeptide(L)'
;MEENEIFVEELIERLMEYYSRIRKESGVSQSELERITGMSRSAINRYEKGKLMPTVRAMNKLLVPVGYRLAIVPLEEDKEEQDEKNIDL
;
A
#
# COMPACT_ATOMS: atom_id res chain seq x y z
N MET A 1 -9.42 -22.09 1.26
CA MET A 1 -8.34 -21.35 0.58
C MET A 1 -7.05 -22.00 1.01
N GLU A 2 -6.12 -22.21 0.08
CA GLU A 2 -4.80 -22.74 0.42
C GLU A 2 -4.07 -21.76 1.35
N GLU A 3 -3.18 -22.24 2.23
CA GLU A 3 -2.45 -21.41 3.20
C GLU A 3 -1.68 -20.26 2.53
N ASN A 4 -1.11 -20.51 1.35
CA ASN A 4 -0.47 -19.48 0.52
C ASN A 4 -1.44 -18.40 0.03
N GLU A 5 -2.69 -18.76 -0.25
CA GLU A 5 -3.71 -17.83 -0.74
C GLU A 5 -4.12 -16.85 0.36
N ILE A 6 -4.29 -17.34 1.59
CA ILE A 6 -4.55 -16.52 2.78
C ILE A 6 -3.38 -15.55 3.01
N PHE A 7 -2.15 -16.05 2.95
CA PHE A 7 -0.96 -15.20 3.14
C PHE A 7 -0.85 -14.10 2.07
N VAL A 8 -1.19 -14.39 0.81
CA VAL A 8 -1.20 -13.38 -0.26
C VAL A 8 -2.26 -12.29 0.00
N GLU A 9 -3.44 -12.66 0.48
CA GLU A 9 -4.48 -11.69 0.85
C GLU A 9 -4.02 -10.78 2.00
N GLU A 10 -3.37 -11.32 3.03
CA GLU A 10 -2.83 -10.54 4.14
C GLU A 10 -1.74 -9.55 3.70
N LEU A 11 -0.81 -9.98 2.83
CA LEU A 11 0.22 -9.11 2.27
C LEU A 11 -0.38 -7.96 1.46
N ILE A 12 -1.44 -8.24 0.70
CA ILE A 12 -2.18 -7.26 -0.07
C ILE A 12 -2.84 -6.21 0.83
N GLU A 13 -3.50 -6.64 1.90
CA GLU A 13 -4.15 -5.72 2.85
C GLU A 13 -3.12 -4.81 3.51
N ARG A 14 -2.02 -5.38 4.01
CA ARG A 14 -0.90 -4.62 4.60
C ARG A 14 -0.30 -3.62 3.62
N LEU A 15 -0.09 -4.01 2.36
CA LEU A 15 0.42 -3.11 1.31
C LEU A 15 -0.50 -1.90 1.12
N MET A 16 -1.81 -2.13 1.05
CA MET A 16 -2.76 -1.04 0.81
C MET A 16 -2.93 -0.12 2.03
N GLU A 17 -2.89 -0.67 3.24
CA GLU A 17 -2.86 0.12 4.48
C GLU A 17 -1.60 0.98 4.56
N TYR A 18 -0.45 0.39 4.27
CA TYR A 18 0.84 1.08 4.28
C TYR A 18 0.87 2.22 3.25
N TYR A 19 0.41 1.95 2.03
CA TYR A 19 0.24 2.99 1.02
C TYR A 19 -0.71 4.11 1.48
N SER A 20 -1.85 3.78 2.11
CA SER A 20 -2.79 4.79 2.62
C SER A 20 -2.13 5.71 3.65
N ARG A 21 -1.26 5.18 4.51
CA ARG A 21 -0.46 5.96 5.47
C ARG A 21 0.51 6.90 4.77
N ILE A 22 1.38 6.37 3.90
CA ILE A 22 2.34 7.15 3.12
C ILE A 22 1.65 8.31 2.41
N ARG A 23 0.51 8.03 1.74
CA ARG A 23 -0.24 9.08 1.04
C ARG A 23 -0.70 10.18 2.00
N LYS A 24 -1.28 9.82 3.15
CA LYS A 24 -1.76 10.81 4.13
C LYS A 24 -0.60 11.64 4.70
N GLU A 25 0.52 11.00 5.01
CA GLU A 25 1.73 11.67 5.53
C GLU A 25 2.36 12.61 4.49
N SER A 26 2.28 12.27 3.20
CA SER A 26 2.72 13.14 2.10
C SER A 26 1.81 14.35 1.84
N GLY A 27 0.66 14.45 2.52
CA GLY A 27 -0.32 15.53 2.33
C GLY A 27 -1.15 15.45 1.04
N VAL A 28 -0.91 14.44 0.19
CA VAL A 28 -1.60 14.29 -1.09
C VAL A 28 -3.03 13.75 -0.88
N SER A 29 -4.04 14.50 -1.30
CA SER A 29 -5.44 14.04 -1.24
C SER A 29 -5.77 13.02 -2.35
N GLN A 30 -6.82 12.21 -2.17
CA GLN A 30 -7.28 11.31 -3.23
C GLN A 30 -7.77 12.08 -4.48
N SER A 31 -8.31 13.29 -4.30
CA SER A 31 -8.68 14.22 -5.38
C SER A 31 -7.47 14.66 -6.19
N GLU A 32 -6.35 14.89 -5.51
CA GLU A 32 -5.12 15.30 -6.14
C GLU A 32 -4.45 14.15 -6.88
N LEU A 33 -4.45 12.94 -6.30
CA LEU A 33 -4.05 11.73 -7.01
C LEU A 33 -4.87 11.52 -8.27
N GLU A 34 -6.18 11.72 -8.22
CA GLU A 34 -7.04 11.63 -9.40
C GLU A 34 -6.59 12.59 -10.50
N ARG A 35 -6.33 13.85 -10.15
CA ARG A 35 -5.84 14.88 -11.07
C ARG A 35 -4.50 14.52 -11.70
N ILE A 36 -3.55 13.98 -10.95
CA ILE A 36 -2.18 13.73 -11.43
C ILE A 36 -1.98 12.35 -12.07
N THR A 37 -2.78 11.34 -11.69
CA THR A 37 -2.64 9.95 -12.18
C THR A 37 -3.67 9.58 -13.26
N GLY A 38 -4.77 10.34 -13.32
CA GLY A 38 -5.95 10.05 -14.14
C GLY A 38 -6.83 8.92 -13.59
N MET A 39 -6.57 8.44 -12.37
CA MET A 39 -7.33 7.36 -11.74
C MET A 39 -8.49 7.94 -10.95
N SER A 40 -9.70 7.37 -11.08
CA SER A 40 -10.84 7.94 -10.36
C SER A 40 -10.67 7.86 -8.85
N ARG A 41 -11.18 8.86 -8.13
CA ARG A 41 -11.19 8.86 -6.65
C ARG A 41 -11.85 7.63 -6.07
N SER A 42 -12.90 7.15 -6.74
CA SER A 42 -13.60 5.90 -6.36
C SER A 42 -12.68 4.68 -6.45
N ALA A 43 -11.87 4.56 -7.51
CA ALA A 43 -10.89 3.48 -7.62
C ALA A 43 -9.81 3.59 -6.54
N ILE A 44 -9.27 4.79 -6.29
CA ILE A 44 -8.27 5.05 -5.24
C ILE A 44 -8.79 4.64 -3.86
N ASN A 45 -10.01 5.07 -3.51
CA ASN A 45 -10.66 4.70 -2.24
C ASN A 45 -10.91 3.19 -2.12
N ARG A 46 -11.20 2.49 -3.22
CA ARG A 46 -11.35 1.03 -3.20
C ARG A 46 -10.01 0.32 -3.04
N TYR A 47 -8.95 0.80 -3.68
CA TYR A 47 -7.59 0.30 -3.48
C TYR A 47 -7.20 0.44 -2.00
N GLU A 48 -7.30 1.64 -1.43
CA GLU A 48 -6.93 1.90 -0.03
C GLU A 48 -7.73 1.11 1.01
N LYS A 49 -8.87 0.52 0.61
CA LYS A 49 -9.72 -0.33 1.47
C LYS A 49 -9.58 -1.83 1.17
N GLY A 50 -8.65 -2.23 0.31
CA GLY A 50 -8.50 -3.63 -0.12
C GLY A 50 -9.65 -4.16 -0.99
N LYS A 51 -10.63 -3.33 -1.38
CA LYS A 51 -11.85 -3.74 -2.10
C LYS A 51 -11.68 -3.90 -3.61
N LEU A 52 -10.52 -3.53 -4.12
CA LEU A 52 -10.11 -3.65 -5.50
C LEU A 52 -8.60 -3.79 -5.51
N MET A 53 -8.06 -4.65 -6.36
CA MET A 53 -6.62 -4.80 -6.48
C MET A 53 -6.05 -3.89 -7.56
N PRO A 54 -5.06 -3.04 -7.23
CA PRO A 54 -4.36 -2.29 -8.24
C PRO A 54 -3.46 -3.22 -9.05
N THR A 55 -3.41 -3.02 -10.36
CA THR A 55 -2.34 -3.60 -11.18
C THR A 55 -0.99 -3.01 -10.77
N VAL A 56 0.13 -3.67 -11.12
CA VAL A 56 1.48 -3.12 -10.92
C VAL A 56 1.63 -1.71 -11.53
N ARG A 57 1.01 -1.46 -12.70
CA ARG A 57 0.99 -0.13 -13.34
C ARG A 57 0.23 0.89 -12.49
N ALA A 58 -0.94 0.51 -11.99
CA ALA A 58 -1.75 1.35 -11.10
C ALA A 58 -0.99 1.67 -9.81
N MET A 59 -0.35 0.68 -9.21
CA MET A 59 0.39 0.85 -7.97
C MET A 59 1.59 1.80 -8.15
N ASN A 60 2.35 1.67 -9.24
CA ASN A 60 3.44 2.62 -9.52
C ASN A 60 2.92 4.05 -9.75
N LYS A 61 1.77 4.23 -10.40
CA LYS A 61 1.14 5.55 -10.55
C LYS A 61 0.75 6.18 -9.20
N LEU A 62 0.39 5.35 -8.23
CA LEU A 62 0.03 5.79 -6.88
C LEU A 62 1.28 6.15 -6.04
N LEU A 63 2.35 5.37 -6.17
CA LEU A 63 3.58 5.51 -5.38
C LEU A 63 4.50 6.65 -5.85
N VAL A 64 4.66 6.83 -7.17
CA VAL A 64 5.59 7.84 -7.72
C VAL A 64 5.28 9.27 -7.24
N PRO A 65 4.02 9.74 -7.22
CA PRO A 65 3.69 11.08 -6.75
C PRO A 65 3.98 11.32 -5.27
N VAL A 66 4.04 10.27 -4.46
CA VAL A 66 4.32 10.35 -3.02
C VAL A 66 5.78 10.02 -2.69
N GLY A 67 6.63 9.83 -3.71
CA GLY A 67 8.08 9.61 -3.56
C GLY A 67 8.51 8.15 -3.38
N TYR A 68 7.65 7.17 -3.66
CA TYR A 68 7.91 5.75 -3.46
C TYR A 68 7.89 4.96 -4.77
N ARG A 69 8.33 3.70 -4.72
CA ARG A 69 8.30 2.74 -5.83
C ARG A 69 8.06 1.32 -5.31
N LEU A 70 7.56 0.43 -6.17
CA LEU A 70 7.58 -1.00 -5.87
C LEU A 70 9.01 -1.55 -5.94
N ALA A 71 9.29 -2.50 -5.06
CA ALA A 71 10.51 -3.29 -5.04
C ALA A 71 10.14 -4.75 -4.74
N ILE A 72 10.96 -5.68 -5.21
CA ILE A 72 10.89 -7.08 -4.79
C ILE A 72 11.85 -7.20 -3.61
N VAL A 73 11.34 -7.65 -2.47
CA VAL A 73 12.07 -7.81 -1.22
C VAL A 73 11.90 -9.24 -0.71
N PRO A 74 12.85 -9.78 0.09
CA PRO A 74 12.66 -11.06 0.78
C PRO A 74 11.45 -11.04 1.73
N LEU A 75 10.77 -12.18 1.90
CA LEU A 75 9.64 -12.31 2.83
C LEU A 75 10.07 -12.24 4.32
N GLU A 76 11.35 -12.41 4.60
CA GLU A 76 11.88 -12.57 5.96
C GLU A 76 12.15 -11.26 6.71
N GLU A 77 12.04 -10.10 6.04
CA GLU A 77 12.38 -8.78 6.60
C GLU A 77 11.32 -8.22 7.58
N ASP A 78 10.10 -8.78 7.60
CA ASP A 78 8.99 -8.31 8.45
C ASP A 78 9.15 -8.55 9.97
N LYS A 79 10.18 -9.30 10.39
CA LYS A 79 10.38 -9.67 11.81
C LYS A 79 11.09 -8.59 12.63
N GLU A 80 11.94 -7.76 12.03
CA GLU A 80 12.77 -6.81 12.78
C GLU A 80 12.00 -5.55 13.22
N GLU A 81 10.97 -5.10 12.47
CA GLU A 81 10.14 -3.94 12.85
C GLU A 81 9.15 -4.23 14.01
N GLN A 82 8.88 -5.49 14.32
CA GLN A 82 8.02 -5.87 15.47
C GLN A 82 8.79 -5.85 16.79
N ASP A 83 10.11 -6.05 16.75
CA ASP A 83 10.96 -6.07 17.94
C ASP A 83 11.25 -4.65 18.45
N GLU A 84 11.40 -3.65 17.58
CA GLU A 84 11.63 -2.26 18.00
C GLU A 84 10.41 -1.60 18.68
N LYS A 85 9.17 -2.05 18.36
CA LYS A 85 7.95 -1.55 19.01
C LYS A 85 7.69 -2.12 20.41
N ASN A 86 8.49 -3.09 20.85
CA ASN A 86 8.38 -3.70 22.18
C ASN A 86 9.39 -3.14 23.20
N ILE A 87 10.18 -2.11 22.84
CA ILE A 87 11.25 -1.57 23.71
C ILE A 87 10.78 -0.37 24.56
N ASP A 88 9.60 0.20 24.28
CA ASP A 88 8.98 1.23 25.12
C ASP A 88 7.86 0.65 26.00
N LEU A 89 8.26 0.01 27.11
CA LEU A 89 7.42 -0.28 28.30
C LEU A 89 8.21 -0.02 29.59
#